data_AF-A0A2H6IE30-F1
#
_entry.id   AF-A0A2H6IE30-F1
#
_cell.length_a   1.000
_cell.length_b   1.000
_cell.length_c   1.000
_cell.angle_alpha   90.00
_cell.angle_beta   90.00
_cell.angle_gamma   90.00
#
_symmetry.space_group_name_H-M   'P 1'
#
loop_
_entity.id
_entity.type
_entity.pdbx_description
1 polymer ?
#
loop_
_entity_poly.entity_id
_entity_poly.type
_entity_poly.pdbx_seq_one_letter_code
_entity_poly.pdbx_strand_id
1 'polypeptide(L)'
;MDIEVTIEGESLSITVENPFHMETAGVVARIREFADKKGLQLEGLNLEGLLPKMIRGVVGCEEGCPANAKSLVAQGYGDFHLEYIEGGILAASCQVNGSERLTIKVFPEF
;
A
#
# COMPACT_ATOMS: atom_id res chain seq x y z
N MET A 1 1.64 9.22 9.02
CA MET A 1 1.04 7.86 8.87
C MET A 1 2.13 6.88 8.46
N ASP A 2 1.92 5.57 8.57
CA ASP A 2 2.93 4.58 8.17
C ASP A 2 2.43 3.60 7.11
N ILE A 3 3.35 3.21 6.21
CA ILE A 3 3.18 2.13 5.25
C ILE A 3 4.18 1.02 5.61
N GLU A 4 3.67 -0.17 5.91
CA GLU A 4 4.49 -1.38 6.06
C GLU A 4 4.42 -2.19 4.78
N VAL A 5 5.59 -2.58 4.25
CA VAL A 5 5.70 -3.50 3.12
C VAL A 5 6.40 -4.75 3.59
N THR A 6 5.74 -5.90 3.46
CA THR A 6 6.29 -7.21 3.83
C THR A 6 6.50 -8.08 2.60
N ILE A 7 7.70 -8.66 2.48
CA ILE A 7 8.10 -9.64 1.47
C ILE A 7 8.83 -10.77 2.19
N GLU A 8 8.37 -12.02 2.02
CA GLU A 8 9.00 -13.22 2.61
C GLU A 8 9.31 -13.12 4.12
N GLY A 9 8.42 -12.44 4.87
CA GLY A 9 8.55 -12.27 6.32
C GLY A 9 9.46 -11.13 6.78
N GLU A 10 10.10 -10.41 5.86
CA GLU A 10 10.84 -9.18 6.16
C GLU A 10 9.99 -7.95 5.85
N SER A 11 10.12 -6.92 6.69
CA SER A 11 9.31 -5.71 6.59
C SER A 11 10.17 -4.45 6.35
N LEU A 12 9.71 -3.61 5.43
CA LEU A 12 10.14 -2.22 5.25
C LEU A 12 9.03 -1.31 5.81
N SER A 13 9.38 -0.42 6.73
CA SER A 13 8.49 0.66 7.18
C SER A 13 8.83 1.97 6.48
N ILE A 14 7.80 2.67 5.99
CA ILE A 14 7.88 3.97 5.33
C ILE A 14 6.92 4.92 6.02
N THR A 15 7.48 5.92 6.70
CA THR A 15 6.70 7.02 7.28
C THR A 15 6.32 8.03 6.20
N VAL A 16 5.03 8.36 6.15
CA VAL A 16 4.44 9.37 5.28
C VAL A 16 4.01 10.55 6.14
N GLU A 17 4.80 11.62 6.08
CA GLU A 17 4.61 12.86 6.87
C GLU A 17 3.32 13.59 6.50
N ASN A 18 2.99 13.66 5.22
CA ASN A 18 1.76 14.27 4.74
C ASN A 18 1.01 13.29 3.82
N PRO A 19 -0.10 12.68 4.28
CA PRO A 19 -0.81 11.69 3.51
C PRO A 19 -1.53 12.27 2.28
N PHE A 20 -1.88 13.56 2.30
CA PHE A 20 -2.54 14.22 1.17
C PHE A 20 -1.59 14.60 0.04
N HIS A 21 -0.29 14.69 0.35
CA HIS A 21 0.76 15.05 -0.60
C HIS A 21 1.92 14.04 -0.56
N MET A 22 1.63 12.75 -0.38
CA MET A 22 2.66 11.72 -0.41
C MET A 22 3.44 11.78 -1.73
N GLU A 23 4.77 11.85 -1.63
CA GLU A 23 5.68 11.73 -2.78
C GLU A 23 5.67 10.28 -3.28
N THR A 24 4.70 9.97 -4.13
CA THR A 24 4.34 8.61 -4.51
C THR A 24 5.48 7.92 -5.26
N ALA A 25 6.20 8.64 -6.13
CA ALA A 25 7.28 8.05 -6.92
C ALA A 25 8.43 7.58 -6.01
N GLY A 26 8.80 8.37 -5.01
CA GLY A 26 9.83 8.03 -4.03
C GLY A 26 9.43 6.87 -3.13
N VAL A 27 8.17 6.80 -2.69
CA VAL A 27 7.67 5.65 -1.93
C VAL A 27 7.71 4.38 -2.78
N VAL A 28 7.25 4.44 -4.03
CA VAL A 28 7.32 3.30 -4.97
C VAL A 28 8.76 2.89 -5.23
N ALA A 29 9.67 3.83 -5.42
CA ALA A 29 11.10 3.55 -5.62
C ALA A 29 11.70 2.79 -4.42
N ARG A 30 11.38 3.21 -3.19
CA ARG A 30 11.83 2.51 -1.96
C ARG A 30 11.29 1.08 -1.86
N ILE A 31 10.03 0.87 -2.25
CA ILE A 31 9.40 -0.46 -2.26
C ILE A 31 10.09 -1.36 -3.31
N ARG A 32 10.35 -0.83 -4.52
CA ARG A 32 11.05 -1.55 -5.58
C ARG A 32 12.48 -1.90 -5.17
N GLU A 33 13.22 -0.95 -4.58
CA GLU A 33 14.58 -1.21 -4.07
C GLU A 33 14.59 -2.30 -2.98
N PHE A 34 13.58 -2.31 -2.11
CA PHE A 34 13.43 -3.36 -1.09
C PHE A 34 13.14 -4.73 -1.70
N ALA A 35 12.25 -4.80 -2.70
CA ALA A 35 11.97 -6.02 -3.43
C ALA A 35 13.19 -6.53 -4.22
N ASP A 36 13.92 -5.63 -4.89
CA ASP A 36 15.13 -5.96 -5.65
C ASP A 36 16.22 -6.57 -4.75
N LYS A 37 16.39 -6.06 -3.52
CA LYS A 37 17.31 -6.64 -2.51
C LYS A 37 16.91 -8.05 -2.09
N LYS A 38 15.68 -8.48 -2.36
CA LYS A 38 15.17 -9.84 -2.13
C LYS A 38 15.14 -10.69 -3.40
N GLY A 39 15.61 -10.15 -4.53
CA GLY A 39 15.53 -10.84 -5.83
C GLY A 39 14.13 -10.84 -6.44
N LEU A 40 13.22 -10.01 -5.91
CA LEU A 40 11.82 -9.96 -6.32
C LEU A 40 11.58 -8.81 -7.32
N GLN A 41 11.07 -9.14 -8.50
CA GLN A 41 10.73 -8.16 -9.53
C GLN A 41 9.25 -7.79 -9.44
N LEU A 42 8.96 -6.51 -9.21
CA LEU A 42 7.59 -5.97 -9.11
C LEU A 42 7.09 -5.40 -10.45
N GLU A 43 7.52 -5.97 -11.56
CA GLU A 43 7.13 -5.54 -12.91
C GLU A 43 5.63 -5.80 -13.14
N GLY A 44 4.95 -4.89 -13.84
CA GLY A 44 3.50 -5.01 -14.09
C GLY A 44 2.59 -4.60 -12.92
N LEU A 45 3.10 -4.53 -11.68
CA LEU A 45 2.33 -4.05 -10.53
C LEU A 45 2.20 -2.51 -10.54
N ASN A 46 0.96 -2.02 -10.61
CA ASN A 46 0.67 -0.59 -10.58
C ASN A 46 0.63 -0.03 -9.15
N LEU A 47 1.79 0.03 -8.50
CA LEU A 47 1.96 0.61 -7.17
C LEU A 47 1.66 2.12 -7.14
N GLU A 48 1.99 2.84 -8.21
CA GLU A 48 1.79 4.29 -8.33
C GLU A 48 0.31 4.69 -8.23
N GLY A 49 -0.60 3.88 -8.78
CA GLY A 49 -2.03 4.12 -8.62
C GLY A 49 -2.64 3.46 -7.37
N LEU A 50 -2.06 2.37 -6.87
CA LEU A 50 -2.56 1.67 -5.67
C LEU A 50 -2.38 2.51 -4.41
N LEU A 51 -1.15 2.99 -4.15
CA LEU A 51 -0.81 3.62 -2.86
C LEU A 51 -1.65 4.87 -2.58
N PRO A 52 -1.85 5.82 -3.53
CA PRO A 52 -2.72 6.98 -3.27
C PRO A 52 -4.17 6.59 -2.98
N LYS A 53 -4.69 5.54 -3.64
CA LYS A 53 -6.04 5.03 -3.37
C LYS A 53 -6.12 4.43 -1.97
N MET A 54 -5.12 3.66 -1.54
CA MET A 54 -5.09 3.10 -0.20
C MET A 54 -5.05 4.19 0.87
N ILE A 55 -4.17 5.18 0.72
CA ILE A 55 -4.08 6.32 1.65
C ILE A 55 -5.40 7.07 1.71
N ARG A 56 -6.00 7.41 0.55
CA ARG A 56 -7.32 8.06 0.50
C ARG A 56 -8.40 7.20 1.15
N GLY A 57 -8.31 5.88 1.02
CA GLY A 57 -9.20 4.94 1.70
C GLY A 57 -9.12 5.06 3.23
N VAL A 58 -7.94 5.35 3.78
CA VAL A 58 -7.68 5.43 5.22
C VAL A 58 -7.92 6.83 5.80
N VAL A 59 -7.44 7.89 5.15
CA VAL A 59 -7.50 9.26 5.70
C VAL A 59 -8.52 10.17 5.02
N GLY A 60 -9.11 9.76 3.90
CA GLY A 60 -9.94 10.64 3.06
C GLY A 60 -9.10 11.54 2.15
N CYS A 61 -9.61 12.72 1.82
CA CYS A 61 -8.86 13.73 1.04
C CYS A 61 -8.89 15.09 1.73
N GLU A 62 -7.95 15.95 1.34
CA GLU A 62 -7.77 17.30 1.88
C GLU A 62 -9.05 18.15 1.81
N GLU A 63 -9.84 17.97 0.74
CA GLU A 63 -11.13 18.64 0.52
C GLU A 63 -12.27 18.11 1.42
N GLY A 64 -11.99 17.25 2.40
CA GLY A 64 -12.96 16.76 3.38
C GLY A 64 -13.79 15.57 2.91
N CYS A 65 -13.39 14.86 1.86
CA CYS A 65 -14.06 13.61 1.50
C CYS A 65 -13.77 12.53 2.55
N PRO A 66 -14.78 11.74 2.96
CA PRO A 66 -14.60 10.75 4.01
C PRO A 66 -13.65 9.63 3.57
N ALA A 67 -12.88 9.12 4.53
CA ALA A 67 -12.16 7.87 4.41
C ALA A 67 -13.15 6.74 4.03
N ASN A 68 -12.80 5.94 3.02
CA ASN A 68 -13.69 4.90 2.49
C ASN A 68 -12.94 3.64 2.04
N ALA A 69 -12.13 3.09 2.94
CA ALA A 69 -11.37 1.86 2.72
C ALA A 69 -12.28 0.67 2.32
N LYS A 70 -13.47 0.56 2.93
CA LYS A 70 -14.41 -0.54 2.62
C LYS A 70 -14.90 -0.52 1.17
N SER A 71 -15.16 0.66 0.60
CA SER A 71 -15.55 0.74 -0.81
C SER A 71 -14.39 0.40 -1.74
N LEU A 72 -13.17 0.80 -1.39
CA LEU A 72 -11.97 0.41 -2.15
C LEU A 72 -11.78 -1.11 -2.11
N VAL A 73 -11.95 -1.76 -0.95
CA VAL A 73 -11.94 -3.23 -0.82
C VAL A 73 -12.98 -3.88 -1.72
N ALA A 74 -14.21 -3.37 -1.73
CA ALA A 74 -15.29 -3.92 -2.56
C ALA A 74 -15.06 -3.73 -4.07
N GLN A 75 -14.41 -2.64 -4.47
CA GLN A 75 -14.08 -2.35 -5.88
C GLN A 75 -12.86 -3.14 -6.37
N GLY A 76 -11.93 -3.46 -5.47
CA GLY A 76 -10.65 -4.08 -5.81
C GLY A 76 -9.69 -3.13 -6.55
N TYR A 77 -8.48 -3.61 -6.79
CA TYR A 77 -7.48 -2.87 -7.56
C TYR A 77 -6.50 -3.80 -8.27
N GLY A 78 -6.64 -3.96 -9.59
CA GLY A 78 -5.76 -4.82 -10.38
C GLY A 78 -5.69 -6.24 -9.80
N ASP A 79 -4.46 -6.77 -9.68
CA ASP A 79 -4.19 -8.10 -9.14
C ASP A 79 -4.05 -8.13 -7.60
N PHE A 80 -4.30 -6.99 -6.93
CA PHE A 80 -4.21 -6.93 -5.47
C PHE A 80 -5.50 -7.41 -4.81
N HIS A 81 -5.34 -8.34 -3.89
CA HIS A 81 -6.36 -8.64 -2.89
C HIS A 81 -6.31 -7.58 -1.79
N LEU A 82 -7.41 -6.85 -1.63
CA LEU A 82 -7.55 -5.78 -0.65
C LEU A 82 -8.36 -6.26 0.56
N GLU A 83 -7.93 -5.85 1.76
CA GLU A 83 -8.60 -6.21 3.01
C GLU A 83 -8.62 -5.01 3.97
N TYR A 84 -9.79 -4.74 4.56
CA TYR A 84 -9.91 -3.79 5.65
C TYR A 84 -9.77 -4.55 6.98
N ILE A 85 -8.75 -4.18 7.74
CA ILE A 85 -8.45 -4.76 9.05
C ILE A 85 -9.01 -3.84 10.14
N GLU A 86 -9.39 -4.42 11.28
CA GLU A 86 -9.85 -3.66 12.45
C GLU A 86 -8.84 -2.58 12.85
N GLY A 87 -9.33 -1.43 13.34
CA GLY A 87 -8.47 -0.29 13.64
C GLY A 87 -8.05 0.54 12.42
N GLY A 88 -8.85 0.56 11.35
CA GLY A 88 -8.64 1.49 10.24
C GLY A 88 -7.49 1.14 9.30
N ILE A 89 -6.87 -0.03 9.48
CA ILE A 89 -5.74 -0.49 8.68
C ILE A 89 -6.26 -1.03 7.35
N LEU A 90 -5.63 -0.63 6.25
CA LEU A 90 -5.95 -1.15 4.92
C LEU A 90 -4.76 -1.95 4.39
N ALA A 91 -5.00 -3.20 4.02
CA ALA A 91 -4.00 -4.09 3.46
C ALA A 91 -4.26 -4.35 1.97
N ALA A 92 -3.18 -4.52 1.21
CA ALA A 92 -3.16 -5.00 -0.16
C ALA A 92 -2.13 -6.12 -0.26
N SER A 93 -2.47 -7.23 -0.90
CA SER A 93 -1.53 -8.34 -1.12
C SER A 93 -1.66 -8.91 -2.52
N CYS A 94 -0.55 -9.38 -3.08
CA CYS A 94 -0.53 -10.09 -4.35
C CYS A 94 0.57 -11.16 -4.35
N GLN A 95 0.41 -12.17 -5.21
CA GLN A 95 1.50 -13.09 -5.52
C GLN A 95 2.44 -12.44 -6.53
N VAL A 96 3.74 -12.64 -6.33
CA VAL A 96 4.81 -12.19 -7.21
C VAL A 96 5.67 -13.42 -7.52
N ASN A 97 6.07 -13.59 -8.79
CA ASN A 97 6.85 -14.75 -9.25
C ASN A 97 6.26 -16.14 -8.88
N GLY A 98 4.94 -16.24 -8.72
CA GLY A 98 4.21 -17.50 -8.54
C GLY A 98 4.19 -18.09 -7.13
N SER A 99 5.14 -17.75 -6.25
CA SER A 99 5.17 -18.26 -4.86
C SER A 99 5.34 -17.18 -3.80
N GLU A 100 5.98 -16.07 -4.14
CA GLU A 100 6.32 -15.02 -3.17
C GLU A 100 5.13 -14.10 -2.97
N ARG A 101 4.95 -13.60 -1.75
CA ARG A 101 3.82 -12.71 -1.43
C ARG A 101 4.34 -11.33 -1.06
N LEU A 102 3.91 -10.33 -1.83
CA LEU A 102 4.00 -8.93 -1.44
C LEU A 102 2.75 -8.56 -0.63
N THR A 103 2.96 -7.96 0.55
CA THR A 103 1.89 -7.37 1.35
C THR A 103 2.22 -5.92 1.65
N ILE A 104 1.27 -5.02 1.48
CA ILE A 104 1.36 -3.60 1.80
C ILE A 104 0.26 -3.28 2.79
N LYS A 105 0.59 -2.69 3.93
CA LYS A 105 -0.39 -2.21 4.93
C LYS A 105 -0.23 -0.72 5.13
N VAL A 106 -1.36 -0.02 5.21
CA VAL A 106 -1.42 1.40 5.50
C VAL A 106 -2.06 1.58 6.88
N PHE A 107 -1.32 2.20 7.78
CA PHE A 107 -1.73 2.45 9.17
C PHE A 107 -2.16 3.91 9.32
N PRO A 108 -3.35 4.19 9.85
CA PRO A 108 -3.73 5.55 10.22
C PRO A 108 -2.86 6.07 11.38
N GLU A 109 -2.62 7.38 11.41
CA GLU A 109 -2.17 8.04 12.65
C GLU A 109 -3.39 8.22 13.56
N PHE A 110 -3.27 7.74 14.79
CA PHE A 110 -4.29 7.88 15.84
C PHE A 110 -3.89 8.96 16.85
#